data_AF-A0AAQ3K3E4-F1
#
_entry.id   AF-A0AAQ3K3E4-F1
#
_cell.length_a   1.000
_cell.length_b   1.000
_cell.length_c   1.000
_cell.angle_alpha   90.00
_cell.angle_beta   90.00
_cell.angle_gamma   90.00
#
_symmetry.space_group_name_H-M   'P 1'
#
loop_
_entity.id
_entity.type
_entity.pdbx_description
1 polymer ?
#
loop_
_entity_poly.entity_id
_entity_poly.type
_entity_poly.pdbx_seq_one_letter_code
_entity_poly.pdbx_strand_id
1 'polypeptide(L)'
;MGSWVALFQEASSFSSTGVAKQAESKLKVLQENSHDEVMIDDELVAHSRLNWANCLYGKFFGKTPSLKLVQSIMPKIWKNKFNMQVIYLASGFFCFKCQSNVDLNHVISNGPWFLYGQVLLLIPWKPNFQPLSEKIESIPVWVQFPGLPVEYLQNDILLK
;
A
#
# COMPACT_ATOMS: atom_id res chain seq x y z
N MET A 1 20.86 18.48 5.96
CA MET A 1 19.85 17.43 6.21
C MET A 1 19.18 17.15 4.87
N GLY A 2 19.39 15.97 4.28
CA GLY A 2 18.83 15.63 2.97
C GLY A 2 17.38 15.18 3.09
N SER A 3 16.54 15.61 2.15
CA SER A 3 15.15 15.17 2.02
C SER A 3 15.10 13.85 1.25
N TRP A 4 14.26 12.91 1.70
CA TRP A 4 13.97 11.67 0.99
C TRP A 4 12.79 11.90 0.03
N VAL A 5 12.92 11.44 -1.22
CA VAL A 5 11.82 11.47 -2.19
C VAL A 5 11.53 10.03 -2.61
N ALA A 6 10.25 9.63 -2.52
CA ALA A 6 9.78 8.37 -3.06
C ALA A 6 9.49 8.55 -4.56
N LEU A 7 10.16 7.78 -5.40
CA LEU A 7 9.91 7.69 -6.83
C LEU A 7 9.33 6.31 -7.15
N PHE A 8 8.24 6.23 -7.90
CA PHE A 8 7.65 4.96 -8.30
C PHE A 8 8.29 4.49 -9.62
N GLN A 9 8.95 3.32 -9.61
CA GLN A 9 9.45 2.68 -10.82
C GLN A 9 8.57 1.48 -11.20
N GLU A 10 8.41 1.23 -12.50
CA GLU A 10 7.67 0.06 -13.01
C GLU A 10 8.31 -1.27 -12.56
N ALA A 11 7.47 -2.20 -12.10
CA ALA A 11 7.85 -3.50 -11.57
C ALA A 11 8.17 -4.55 -12.67
N SER A 12 8.32 -4.13 -13.93
CA SER A 12 8.40 -5.00 -15.11
C SER A 12 9.68 -5.82 -15.24
N SER A 13 10.66 -5.68 -14.34
CA SER A 13 11.95 -6.38 -14.41
C SER A 13 12.03 -7.69 -13.60
N PHE A 14 10.95 -8.18 -12.99
CA PHE A 14 10.99 -9.46 -12.27
C PHE A 14 9.76 -10.33 -12.52
N SER A 15 9.74 -11.02 -13.67
CA SER A 15 8.69 -11.96 -14.02
C SER A 15 8.98 -13.37 -13.49
N SER A 16 7.98 -14.02 -12.91
CA SER A 16 7.73 -15.43 -13.26
C SER A 16 6.24 -15.69 -13.44
N THR A 17 5.99 -16.30 -14.59
CA THR A 17 4.75 -16.65 -15.27
C THR A 17 3.90 -17.69 -14.54
N GLY A 18 2.58 -17.63 -14.75
CA GLY A 18 1.85 -18.83 -15.15
C GLY A 18 0.76 -19.38 -14.22
N VAL A 19 -0.29 -18.62 -13.90
CA VAL A 19 -1.58 -19.22 -13.45
C VAL A 19 -2.76 -18.30 -13.83
N ALA A 20 -3.11 -18.21 -15.12
CA ALA A 20 -4.21 -17.33 -15.58
C ALA A 20 -5.15 -17.98 -16.60
N LYS A 21 -5.33 -19.32 -16.56
CA LYS A 21 -6.23 -20.02 -17.49
C LYS A 21 -7.32 -20.88 -16.83
N GLN A 22 -7.45 -20.87 -15.50
CA GLN A 22 -8.41 -21.75 -14.79
C GLN A 22 -9.47 -21.02 -13.96
N ALA A 23 -9.48 -19.68 -13.95
CA ALA A 23 -10.44 -18.89 -13.17
C ALA A 23 -11.74 -18.56 -13.94
N GLU A 24 -11.73 -18.64 -15.27
CA GLU A 24 -12.85 -18.16 -16.10
C GLU A 24 -14.07 -19.11 -16.12
N SER A 25 -13.88 -20.40 -15.83
CA SER A 25 -14.98 -21.38 -15.84
C SER A 25 -15.86 -21.33 -14.59
N LYS A 26 -15.40 -20.73 -13.49
CA LYS A 26 -16.20 -20.58 -12.25
C LYS A 26 -17.07 -19.33 -12.21
N LEU A 27 -16.80 -18.32 -13.05
CA LEU A 27 -17.58 -17.08 -13.06
C LEU A 27 -18.98 -17.23 -13.69
N LYS A 28 -19.22 -18.25 -14.54
CA LYS A 28 -20.52 -18.45 -15.20
C LYS A 28 -21.60 -19.07 -14.30
N VAL A 29 -21.24 -19.71 -13.20
CA VAL A 29 -22.19 -20.49 -12.37
C VAL A 29 -22.86 -19.63 -11.28
N LEU A 30 -22.46 -18.36 -11.11
CA LEU A 30 -22.99 -17.48 -10.06
C LEU A 30 -23.97 -16.41 -10.55
N GLN A 31 -24.34 -16.39 -11.83
CA GLN A 31 -25.28 -15.39 -12.36
C GLN A 31 -26.76 -15.72 -12.17
N GLU A 32 -27.09 -16.83 -11.50
CA GLU A 32 -28.48 -17.21 -11.25
C GLU A 32 -28.74 -17.24 -9.74
N ASN A 33 -28.72 -16.07 -9.12
CA ASN A 33 -29.42 -15.80 -7.85
C ASN A 33 -29.68 -14.28 -7.77
N SER A 34 -30.97 -13.94 -7.95
CA SER A 34 -31.67 -12.69 -7.62
C SER A 34 -30.85 -11.66 -6.82
N HIS A 35 -30.47 -10.57 -7.47
CA HIS A 35 -29.91 -9.40 -6.79
C HIS A 35 -31.04 -8.44 -6.42
N ASP A 36 -31.34 -8.35 -5.12
CA ASP A 36 -31.77 -7.08 -4.54
C ASP A 36 -30.60 -6.11 -4.71
N GLU A 37 -30.71 -5.17 -5.64
CA GLU A 37 -29.70 -4.13 -5.83
C GLU A 37 -29.75 -3.19 -4.62
N VAL A 38 -28.89 -3.45 -3.64
CA VAL A 38 -28.66 -2.54 -2.52
C VAL A 38 -27.97 -1.30 -3.06
N MET A 39 -28.75 -0.25 -3.32
CA MET A 39 -28.24 1.07 -3.66
C MET A 39 -27.49 1.62 -2.44
N ILE A 40 -26.17 1.59 -2.49
CA ILE A 40 -25.33 2.22 -1.48
C ILE A 40 -25.27 3.71 -1.81
N ASP A 41 -25.73 4.54 -0.88
CA ASP A 41 -25.69 6.00 -1.01
C ASP A 41 -24.24 6.50 -1.17
N ASP A 42 -24.00 7.27 -2.22
CA ASP A 42 -22.69 7.86 -2.54
C ASP A 42 -22.18 8.76 -1.40
N GLU A 43 -23.07 9.44 -0.68
CA GLU A 43 -22.69 10.27 0.48
C GLU A 43 -22.18 9.42 1.64
N LEU A 44 -22.82 8.27 1.90
CA LEU A 44 -22.38 7.30 2.90
C LEU A 44 -21.03 6.69 2.53
N VAL A 45 -20.83 6.38 1.25
CA VAL A 45 -19.52 5.88 0.75
C VAL A 45 -18.44 6.94 0.95
N ALA A 46 -18.71 8.18 0.56
CA ALA A 46 -17.76 9.29 0.72
C ALA A 46 -17.38 9.49 2.19
N HIS A 47 -18.36 9.48 3.10
CA HIS A 47 -18.14 9.60 4.54
C HIS A 47 -17.30 8.43 5.09
N SER A 48 -17.58 7.21 4.64
CA SER A 48 -16.80 6.03 5.03
C SER A 48 -15.34 6.14 4.58
N ARG A 49 -15.08 6.65 3.38
CA ARG A 49 -13.71 6.82 2.84
C ARG A 49 -12.84 7.75 3.68
N LEU A 50 -13.41 8.77 4.32
CA LEU A 50 -12.67 9.68 5.21
C LEU A 50 -11.99 8.92 6.37
N ASN A 51 -12.61 7.83 6.86
CA ASN A 51 -12.04 7.00 7.92
C ASN A 51 -10.77 6.24 7.51
N TRP A 52 -10.48 6.19 6.21
CA TRP A 52 -9.33 5.48 5.63
C TRP A 52 -8.33 6.42 4.97
N ALA A 53 -8.54 7.74 5.01
CA ALA A 53 -7.67 8.72 4.38
C ALA A 53 -6.21 8.66 4.91
N ASN A 54 -6.03 8.28 6.18
CA ASN A 54 -4.71 8.12 6.80
C ASN A 54 -4.23 6.66 6.82
N CYS A 55 -4.67 5.84 5.86
CA CYS A 55 -4.26 4.44 5.75
C CYS A 55 -3.15 4.25 4.70
N LEU A 56 -2.28 3.29 4.96
CA LEU A 56 -1.31 2.79 3.99
C LEU A 56 -1.60 1.31 3.73
N TYR A 57 -1.66 0.93 2.47
CA TYR A 57 -1.61 -0.46 2.07
C TYR A 57 -0.16 -0.91 1.98
N GLY A 58 0.16 -2.09 2.50
CA GLY A 58 1.50 -2.62 2.38
C GLY A 58 1.57 -4.11 2.11
N LYS A 59 2.62 -4.52 1.41
CA LYS A 59 2.89 -5.90 1.05
C LYS A 59 4.37 -6.19 1.15
N PHE A 60 4.70 -7.31 1.79
CA PHE A 60 6.07 -7.77 1.91
C PHE A 60 6.48 -8.55 0.66
N PHE A 61 7.72 -8.33 0.20
CA PHE A 61 8.29 -9.13 -0.87
C PHE A 61 8.74 -10.50 -0.34
N GLY A 62 8.35 -11.58 -1.03
CA GLY A 62 8.61 -12.95 -0.60
C GLY A 62 7.54 -13.52 0.33
N LYS A 63 7.97 -14.21 1.41
CA LYS A 63 7.06 -14.86 2.36
C LYS A 63 6.26 -13.82 3.16
N THR A 64 4.94 -13.92 3.18
CA THR A 64 4.12 -13.02 4.00
C THR A 64 4.34 -13.28 5.50
N PRO A 65 4.75 -12.28 6.29
CA PRO A 65 4.86 -12.39 7.75
C PRO A 65 3.49 -12.59 8.40
N SER A 66 3.45 -13.16 9.61
CA SER A 66 2.17 -13.29 10.34
C SER A 66 1.68 -11.94 10.87
N LEU A 67 0.36 -11.73 10.95
CA LEU A 67 -0.22 -10.49 11.45
C LEU A 67 0.31 -10.10 12.83
N LYS A 68 0.41 -11.06 13.76
CA LYS A 68 0.95 -10.84 15.11
C LYS A 68 2.38 -10.31 15.08
N LEU A 69 3.21 -10.83 14.16
CA LEU A 69 4.58 -10.38 13.99
C LEU A 69 4.63 -8.93 13.49
N VAL A 70 3.83 -8.61 12.46
CA VAL A 70 3.75 -7.25 11.91
C VAL A 70 3.26 -6.26 12.98
N GLN A 71 2.20 -6.60 13.71
CA GLN A 71 1.64 -5.78 14.80
C GLN A 71 2.65 -5.51 15.93
N SER A 72 3.52 -6.48 16.24
CA SER A 72 4.47 -6.34 17.35
C SER A 72 5.77 -5.63 16.97
N ILE A 73 6.19 -5.71 15.70
CA ILE A 73 7.50 -5.20 15.26
C ILE A 73 7.38 -3.89 14.49
N MET A 74 6.42 -3.74 13.57
CA MET A 74 6.33 -2.55 12.72
C MET A 74 6.21 -1.25 13.51
N PRO A 75 5.38 -1.16 14.57
CA PRO A 75 5.34 0.04 15.38
C PRO A 75 6.71 0.40 15.97
N LYS A 76 7.51 -0.59 16.39
CA LYS A 76 8.87 -0.36 16.92
C LYS A 76 9.82 0.15 15.85
N ILE A 77 9.76 -0.40 14.63
CA ILE A 77 10.56 0.05 13.47
C ILE A 77 10.25 1.50 13.14
N TRP A 78 8.96 1.87 13.16
CA TRP A 78 8.50 3.24 12.93
C TRP A 78 8.62 4.16 14.14
N LYS A 79 9.34 3.69 15.19
CA LYS A 79 9.59 4.42 16.44
C LYS A 79 8.32 4.89 17.14
N ASN A 80 7.25 4.12 16.98
CA ASN A 80 5.92 4.17 17.61
C ASN A 80 5.54 5.50 18.26
N LYS A 81 5.72 6.62 17.54
CA LYS A 81 5.20 7.91 18.02
C LYS A 81 3.68 7.95 17.98
N PHE A 82 3.06 6.98 17.29
CA PHE A 82 1.70 7.04 16.82
C PHE A 82 1.05 5.66 17.01
N ASN A 83 -0.10 5.61 17.69
CA ASN A 83 -0.84 4.38 17.98
C ASN A 83 -1.46 3.79 16.70
N MET A 84 -0.63 3.16 15.88
CA MET A 84 -1.02 2.63 14.59
C MET A 84 -1.75 1.29 14.72
N GLN A 85 -2.85 1.14 13.98
CA GLN A 85 -3.54 -0.15 13.86
C GLN A 85 -3.08 -0.89 12.61
N VAL A 86 -2.85 -2.20 12.74
CA VAL A 86 -2.48 -3.06 11.61
C VAL A 86 -3.56 -4.12 11.40
N ILE A 87 -4.09 -4.16 10.18
CA ILE A 87 -5.16 -5.08 9.76
C ILE A 87 -4.62 -5.95 8.63
N TYR A 88 -4.82 -7.26 8.71
CA TYR A 88 -4.52 -8.16 7.59
C TYR A 88 -5.63 -8.07 6.54
N LEU A 89 -5.24 -7.94 5.27
CA LEU A 89 -6.12 -8.02 4.11
C LEU A 89 -5.83 -9.31 3.33
N ALA A 90 -6.60 -9.59 2.28
CA ALA A 90 -6.35 -10.74 1.42
C ALA A 90 -5.02 -10.61 0.62
N SER A 91 -4.53 -11.72 0.06
CA SER A 91 -3.35 -11.75 -0.83
C SER A 91 -2.05 -11.22 -0.20
N GLY A 92 -1.92 -11.34 1.13
CA GLY A 92 -0.71 -10.92 1.83
C GLY A 92 -0.54 -9.40 1.95
N PHE A 93 -1.61 -8.64 1.69
CA PHE A 93 -1.64 -7.21 1.97
C PHE A 93 -1.98 -6.93 3.43
N PHE A 94 -1.51 -5.80 3.91
CA PHE A 94 -1.80 -5.25 5.22
C PHE A 94 -2.33 -3.82 5.05
N CYS A 95 -3.24 -3.41 5.92
CA CYS A 95 -3.63 -2.01 6.07
C CYS A 95 -3.05 -1.48 7.37
N PHE A 96 -2.29 -0.40 7.26
CA PHE A 96 -1.68 0.34 8.36
C PHE A 96 -2.46 1.64 8.54
N LYS A 97 -3.31 1.70 9.56
CA LYS A 97 -4.13 2.87 9.85
C LYS A 97 -3.39 3.79 10.80
N CYS A 98 -2.95 4.93 10.26
CA CYS A 98 -2.31 6.00 11.01
C CYS A 98 -3.36 6.84 11.73
N GLN A 99 -2.96 7.50 12.82
CA GLN A 99 -3.86 8.39 13.55
C GLN A 99 -3.92 9.76 12.90
N SER A 100 -2.81 10.22 12.33
CA SER A 100 -2.70 11.51 11.69
C SER A 100 -1.99 11.43 10.33
N ASN A 101 -2.18 12.48 9.54
CA ASN A 101 -1.46 12.67 8.28
C ASN A 101 0.06 12.84 8.51
N VAL A 102 0.47 13.38 9.67
CA VAL A 102 1.88 13.51 10.05
C VAL A 102 2.53 12.13 10.18
N ASP A 103 1.83 11.16 10.74
CA ASP A 103 2.36 9.79 10.89
C ASP A 103 2.50 9.12 9.52
N LEU A 104 1.49 9.31 8.66
CA LEU A 104 1.48 8.78 7.30
C LEU A 104 2.69 9.32 6.51
N ASN A 105 2.90 10.64 6.54
CA ASN A 105 4.05 11.27 5.87
C ASN A 105 5.37 10.83 6.50
N HIS A 106 5.44 10.67 7.81
CA HIS A 106 6.64 10.16 8.47
C HIS A 106 6.98 8.75 7.98
N VAL A 107 5.99 7.87 7.85
CA VAL A 107 6.22 6.51 7.36
C VAL A 107 6.64 6.51 5.88
N ILE A 108 5.97 7.28 5.01
CA ILE A 108 6.32 7.33 3.58
C ILE A 108 7.73 7.91 3.37
N SER A 109 8.05 9.02 4.05
CA SER A 109 9.28 9.77 3.80
C SER A 109 10.53 9.16 4.44
N ASN A 110 10.40 8.33 5.49
CA ASN A 110 11.59 7.83 6.21
C ASN A 110 12.16 6.50 5.70
N GLY A 111 11.81 6.11 4.48
CA GLY A 111 12.62 5.15 3.73
C GLY A 111 11.92 3.83 3.39
N PRO A 112 12.70 2.93 2.76
CA PRO A 112 12.28 1.56 2.57
C PRO A 112 12.21 0.88 3.92
N TRP A 113 11.07 0.25 4.20
CA TRP A 113 10.88 -0.49 5.44
C TRP A 113 11.20 -1.96 5.22
N PHE A 114 11.83 -2.56 6.22
CA PHE A 114 12.22 -3.96 6.17
C PHE A 114 11.75 -4.70 7.42
N LEU A 115 11.32 -5.94 7.24
CA LEU A 115 11.08 -6.87 8.34
C LEU A 115 11.85 -8.16 8.05
N TYR A 116 12.84 -8.48 8.88
CA TYR A 116 13.71 -9.65 8.71
C TYR A 116 14.30 -9.79 7.29
N GLY A 117 14.80 -8.69 6.74
CA GLY A 117 15.39 -8.66 5.39
C GLY A 117 14.38 -8.63 4.24
N GLN A 118 13.07 -8.69 4.52
CA GLN A 118 12.03 -8.55 3.51
C GLN A 118 11.60 -7.09 3.38
N VAL A 119 11.61 -6.57 2.15
CA VAL A 119 11.12 -5.22 1.84
C VAL A 119 9.60 -5.17 2.05
N LEU A 120 9.13 -4.12 2.72
CA LEU A 120 7.73 -3.73 2.81
C LEU A 120 7.47 -2.62 1.79
N LEU A 121 6.67 -2.94 0.78
CA LEU A 121 6.14 -1.96 -0.15
C LEU A 121 4.95 -1.26 0.50
N LEU A 122 4.88 0.07 0.38
CA LEU A 122 3.79 0.89 0.92
C LEU A 122 3.17 1.73 -0.19
N ILE A 123 1.84 1.79 -0.19
CA ILE A 123 1.03 2.56 -1.13
C ILE A 123 0.00 3.33 -0.30
N PRO A 124 -0.17 4.65 -0.52
CA PRO A 124 -1.27 5.39 0.08
C PRO A 124 -2.61 4.72 -0.21
N TRP A 125 -3.54 4.80 0.75
CA TRP A 125 -4.89 4.30 0.54
C TRP A 125 -5.51 4.91 -0.72
N LYS A 126 -6.20 4.07 -1.49
CA LYS A 126 -6.98 4.46 -2.66
C LYS A 126 -8.37 3.83 -2.61
N PRO A 127 -9.41 4.52 -3.10
CA PRO A 127 -10.75 3.95 -3.15
C PRO A 127 -10.77 2.73 -4.08
N ASN A 128 -11.69 1.80 -3.79
CA ASN A 128 -11.92 0.58 -4.59
C ASN A 128 -10.68 -0.33 -4.73
N PHE A 129 -9.74 -0.26 -3.79
CA PHE A 129 -8.61 -1.18 -3.73
C PHE A 129 -9.08 -2.62 -3.51
N GLN A 130 -8.67 -3.52 -4.39
CA GLN A 130 -9.02 -4.94 -4.34
C GLN A 130 -7.75 -5.79 -4.22
N PRO A 131 -7.41 -6.30 -3.02
CA PRO A 131 -6.15 -7.00 -2.78
C PRO A 131 -5.92 -8.24 -3.66
N LEU A 132 -7.00 -8.87 -4.15
CA LEU A 132 -6.97 -10.09 -4.97
C LEU A 132 -6.68 -9.81 -6.45
N SER A 133 -7.09 -8.65 -6.96
CA SER A 133 -6.88 -8.25 -8.35
C SER A 133 -5.72 -7.26 -8.52
N GLU A 134 -5.27 -6.64 -7.43
CA GLU A 134 -4.17 -5.69 -7.45
C GLU A 134 -2.84 -6.39 -7.80
N LYS A 135 -2.30 -6.03 -8.96
CA LYS A 135 -0.91 -6.30 -9.32
C LYS A 135 -0.06 -5.14 -8.82
N ILE A 136 1.05 -5.44 -8.16
CA ILE A 136 2.05 -4.43 -7.84
C ILE A 136 2.78 -4.12 -9.15
N GLU A 137 2.31 -3.10 -9.87
CA GLU A 137 2.87 -2.67 -11.15
C GLU A 137 4.00 -1.66 -10.97
N SER A 138 4.11 -1.03 -9.81
CA SER A 138 5.19 -0.11 -9.48
C SER A 138 5.66 -0.28 -8.03
N ILE A 139 6.95 -0.06 -7.82
CA ILE A 139 7.61 -0.15 -6.52
C ILE A 139 8.07 1.27 -6.14
N PRO A 140 7.74 1.76 -4.93
CA PRO A 140 8.38 2.96 -4.41
C PRO A 140 9.87 2.68 -4.19
N VAL A 141 10.71 3.49 -4.82
CA VAL A 141 12.16 3.55 -4.64
C VAL A 141 12.48 4.84 -3.91
N TRP A 142 13.20 4.74 -2.80
CA TRP A 142 13.66 5.88 -2.02
C TRP A 142 15.03 6.29 -2.54
N VAL A 143 15.07 7.34 -3.35
CA VAL A 143 16.34 7.85 -3.91
C VAL A 143 16.81 9.03 -3.06
N GLN A 144 18.07 9.00 -2.66
CA GLN A 144 18.73 10.12 -2.01
C GLN A 144 19.53 10.90 -3.05
N PHE A 145 19.28 12.19 -3.19
CA PHE A 145 20.09 13.09 -4.02
C PHE A 145 21.02 13.94 -3.12
N PRO A 146 22.24 13.45 -2.78
CA PRO A 146 23.17 14.23 -1.99
C PRO A 146 23.64 15.45 -2.80
N GLY A 147 23.38 16.66 -2.29
CA GLY A 147 23.83 17.92 -2.89
C GLY A 147 22.85 18.58 -3.87
N LEU A 148 21.60 18.12 -3.94
CA LEU A 148 20.58 18.78 -4.78
C LEU A 148 20.24 20.16 -4.21
N PRO A 149 20.43 21.26 -4.97
CA PRO A 149 19.98 22.59 -4.55
C PRO A 149 18.46 22.58 -4.34
N VAL A 150 17.98 23.31 -3.33
CA VAL A 150 16.57 23.31 -2.91
C VAL A 150 15.60 23.67 -4.04
N GLU A 151 16.07 24.45 -5.01
CA GLU A 151 15.34 24.87 -6.22
C GLU A 151 14.87 23.69 -7.09
N TYR A 152 15.55 22.54 -7.02
CA TYR A 152 15.22 21.34 -7.81
C TYR A 152 14.35 20.32 -7.05
N LEU A 153 13.94 20.61 -5.81
CA LEU A 153 13.04 19.76 -5.03
C LEU A 153 11.55 19.96 -5.38
N GLN A 154 11.22 20.79 -6.37
CA GLN A 154 9.85 20.89 -6.87
C GLN A 154 9.42 19.58 -7.53
N ASN A 155 8.27 19.06 -7.09
CA ASN A 155 7.70 17.78 -7.54
C ASN A 155 7.59 17.66 -9.07
N ASP A 156 7.41 18.78 -9.76
CA ASP A 156 7.27 18.86 -11.23
C ASP A 156 8.57 18.49 -11.98
N ILE A 157 9.73 18.54 -11.31
CA ILE A 157 11.04 18.24 -11.91
C ILE A 157 11.43 16.77 -11.65
N LEU A 158 10.98 16.18 -10.54
CA LEU A 158 11.40 14.84 -10.11
C LEU A 158 10.50 13.69 -10.61
N LEU A 159 9.28 13.98 -11.07
CA LEU A 159 8.27 12.97 -11.44
C LEU A 159 7.92 12.95 -12.94
N LYS A 160 8.88 13.27 -13.82
CA LYS A 160 8.68 13.23 -15.27
C LYS A 160 9.03 11.88 -15.89
#